data_AF-A0A371F471-F1
#
_entry.id   AF-A0A371F471-F1
#
_cell.length_a   1.000
_cell.length_b   1.000
_cell.length_c   1.000
_cell.angle_alpha   90.00
_cell.angle_beta   90.00
_cell.angle_gamma   90.00
#
_symmetry.space_group_name_H-M   'P 1'
#
loop_
_entity.id
_entity.type
_entity.pdbx_description
1 polymer ?
#
loop_
_entity_poly.entity_id
_entity_poly.type
_entity_poly.pdbx_seq_one_letter_code
_entity_poly.pdbx_strand_id
1 'polypeptide(L)'
;MQIHIAPEDQYKMTFTYPFGTFAYTYMPFGLCNAPSTFQRLLDKYLLELATRLHGSLYGQLHGNLSKVLTRCIDTNLVLNFEKCHFIVIEGIVLGHLVSNKGIDK
;
A
#
# COMPACT_ATOMS: atom_id res chain seq x y z
N MET A 1 9.86 -2.80 0.88
CA MET A 1 9.10 -3.89 0.24
C MET A 1 8.60 -4.82 1.32
N GLN A 2 7.28 -4.92 1.45
CA GLN A 2 6.61 -5.60 2.57
C GLN A 2 5.87 -6.87 2.12
N ILE A 3 5.90 -7.20 0.83
CA ILE A 3 5.20 -8.36 0.27
C ILE A 3 6.17 -9.53 0.19
N HIS A 4 5.80 -10.63 0.84
CA HIS A 4 6.51 -11.90 0.76
C HIS A 4 6.47 -12.49 -0.64
N ILE A 5 7.58 -13.09 -1.04
CA ILE A 5 7.65 -13.92 -2.23
C ILE A 5 7.16 -15.32 -1.86
N ALA A 6 6.31 -15.90 -2.71
CA ALA A 6 5.84 -17.27 -2.55
C ALA A 6 7.05 -18.21 -2.43
N PRO A 7 7.09 -19.16 -1.47
CA PRO A 7 8.24 -20.04 -1.26
C PRO A 7 8.73 -20.73 -2.54
N GLU A 8 7.80 -21.14 -3.40
CA GLU A 8 8.06 -21.75 -4.70
C GLU A 8 8.77 -20.84 -5.71
N ASP A 9 8.72 -19.52 -5.54
CA ASP A 9 9.34 -18.54 -6.45
C ASP A 9 10.64 -17.93 -5.88
N GLN A 10 10.99 -18.21 -4.62
CA GLN A 10 12.17 -17.62 -3.97
C GLN A 10 13.49 -18.02 -4.65
N TYR A 11 13.57 -19.22 -5.24
CA TYR A 11 14.77 -19.66 -5.96
C TYR A 11 15.08 -18.80 -7.20
N LYS A 12 14.05 -18.20 -7.83
CA LYS A 12 14.19 -17.27 -8.96
C LYS A 12 14.77 -15.92 -8.54
N MET A 13 14.77 -15.66 -7.24
CA MET A 13 15.18 -14.41 -6.62
C MET A 13 16.52 -14.58 -5.90
N THR A 14 17.33 -15.50 -6.40
CA THR A 14 18.67 -15.76 -5.87
C THR A 14 19.67 -14.74 -6.41
N PHE A 15 20.64 -14.38 -5.57
CA PHE A 15 21.77 -13.54 -5.95
C PHE A 15 23.06 -14.12 -5.36
N THR A 16 24.14 -13.98 -6.12
CA THR A 16 25.47 -14.46 -5.71
C THR A 16 26.23 -13.34 -5.01
N TYR A 17 26.79 -13.66 -3.85
CA TYR A 17 27.68 -12.81 -3.07
C TYR A 17 28.99 -13.58 -2.82
N PRO A 18 30.15 -12.93 -2.56
CA PRO A 18 31.45 -13.61 -2.44
C PRO A 18 31.49 -14.78 -1.43
N PHE A 19 30.58 -14.80 -0.47
CA PHE A 19 30.49 -15.84 0.57
C PHE A 19 29.30 -16.80 0.41
N GLY A 20 28.57 -16.74 -0.71
CA GLY A 20 27.49 -17.69 -0.99
C GLY A 20 26.35 -17.14 -1.85
N THR A 21 25.36 -18.00 -2.08
CA THR A 21 24.12 -17.66 -2.79
C THR A 21 23.01 -17.42 -1.78
N PHE A 22 22.32 -16.29 -1.91
CA PHE A 22 21.23 -15.89 -1.03
C PHE A 22 19.96 -15.72 -1.85
N ALA A 23 18.79 -15.86 -1.23
CA ALA A 23 17.49 -15.64 -1.87
C ALA A 23 16.71 -14.55 -1.16
N TYR A 24 16.03 -13.70 -1.91
CA TYR A 24 15.10 -12.74 -1.34
C TYR A 24 13.82 -13.44 -0.85
N THR A 25 13.42 -13.14 0.38
CA THR A 25 12.14 -13.61 0.98
C THR A 25 10.99 -12.62 0.80
N TYR A 26 11.32 -11.36 0.50
CA TYR A 26 10.40 -10.28 0.15
C TYR A 26 10.75 -9.76 -1.24
N MET A 27 9.78 -9.24 -1.98
CA MET A 27 10.05 -8.67 -3.30
C MET A 27 11.24 -7.71 -3.23
N PRO A 28 12.28 -7.85 -4.07
CA PRO A 28 13.32 -6.85 -4.26
C PRO A 28 12.90 -5.75 -5.24
N PHE A 29 13.63 -4.63 -5.21
CA PHE A 29 13.40 -3.53 -6.14
C PHE A 29 13.89 -3.94 -7.53
N GLY A 30 13.25 -3.40 -8.56
CA GLY A 30 13.59 -3.74 -9.96
C GLY A 30 12.83 -4.95 -10.51
N LEU A 31 11.97 -5.61 -9.74
CA LEU A 31 11.03 -6.59 -10.30
C LEU A 31 9.96 -5.91 -11.15
N CYS A 32 9.84 -6.33 -12.41
CA CYS A 32 8.86 -5.79 -13.36
C CYS A 32 7.41 -5.85 -12.84
N ASN A 33 7.08 -6.87 -12.04
CA ASN A 33 5.74 -7.10 -11.51
C ASN A 33 5.56 -6.67 -10.05
N ALA A 34 6.58 -6.06 -9.41
CA ALA A 34 6.42 -5.55 -8.06
C ALA A 34 5.34 -4.46 -7.95
N PRO A 35 5.27 -3.45 -8.85
CA PRO A 35 4.22 -2.43 -8.79
C PRO A 35 2.82 -3.02 -8.97
N SER A 36 2.64 -3.94 -9.93
CA SER A 36 1.33 -4.55 -10.19
C SER A 36 0.87 -5.44 -9.02
N THR A 37 1.78 -6.17 -8.39
CA THR A 37 1.45 -6.99 -7.21
C THR A 37 1.10 -6.12 -6.00
N PHE A 38 1.81 -5.01 -5.82
CA PHE A 38 1.50 -4.02 -4.78
C PHE A 38 0.15 -3.33 -5.04
N GLN A 39 -0.14 -2.95 -6.28
CA GLN A 39 -1.44 -2.37 -6.65
C GLN A 39 -2.59 -3.34 -6.36
N ARG A 40 -2.47 -4.62 -6.74
CA ARG A 40 -3.50 -5.63 -6.45
C ARG A 40 -3.76 -5.81 -4.95
N LEU A 41 -2.70 -5.73 -4.14
CA LEU A 41 -2.85 -5.77 -2.68
C LEU A 41 -3.64 -4.56 -2.19
N LEU A 42 -3.27 -3.35 -2.63
CA LEU A 42 -3.97 -2.12 -2.28
C LEU A 42 -5.43 -2.12 -2.76
N ASP A 43 -5.71 -2.58 -3.97
CA ASP A 43 -7.06 -2.66 -4.52
C ASP A 43 -7.95 -3.59 -3.69
N LYS A 44 -7.41 -4.72 -3.23
CA LYS A 44 -8.13 -5.62 -2.32
C LYS A 44 -8.48 -4.92 -1.01
N TYR A 45 -7.54 -4.20 -0.42
CA TYR A 45 -7.82 -3.39 0.78
C TYR A 45 -8.85 -2.30 0.51
N LEU A 46 -8.71 -1.56 -0.60
CA LEU A 46 -9.56 -0.44 -0.92
C LEU A 46 -10.99 -0.89 -1.26
N LEU A 47 -11.16 -2.07 -1.87
CA LEU A 47 -12.46 -2.71 -2.07
C LEU A 47 -13.09 -3.14 -0.74
N GLU A 48 -12.32 -3.78 0.15
CA GLU A 48 -12.78 -4.12 1.53
C GLU A 48 -13.15 -2.85 2.33
N LEU A 49 -12.48 -1.73 2.09
CA LEU A 49 -12.81 -0.43 2.69
C LEU A 49 -14.06 0.19 2.05
N ALA A 50 -14.13 0.25 0.72
CA ALA A 50 -15.24 0.86 -0.02
C ALA A 50 -16.57 0.13 0.21
N THR A 51 -16.55 -1.21 0.25
CA THR A 51 -17.72 -2.02 0.60
C THR A 51 -18.27 -1.70 2.00
N ARG A 52 -17.40 -1.30 2.93
CA ARG A 52 -17.79 -0.95 4.32
C ARG A 52 -18.12 0.54 4.49
N LEU A 53 -17.59 1.40 3.62
CA LEU A 53 -17.86 2.84 3.59
C LEU A 53 -19.21 3.18 2.96
N HIS A 54 -19.75 2.35 2.07
CA HIS A 54 -21.08 2.53 1.48
C HIS A 54 -22.22 2.59 2.52
N GLY A 55 -21.97 2.21 3.79
CA GLY A 55 -22.95 2.26 4.87
C GLY A 55 -22.93 3.53 5.75
N SER A 56 -21.95 4.43 5.63
CA SER A 56 -21.85 5.58 6.55
C SER A 56 -21.72 6.92 5.83
N LEU A 57 -22.74 7.76 5.97
CA LEU A 57 -22.73 9.18 5.66
C LEU A 57 -21.50 9.86 6.30
N TYR A 58 -20.95 10.85 5.60
CA TYR A 58 -19.71 11.64 5.82
C TYR A 58 -19.24 11.92 7.28
N GLY A 59 -20.09 11.82 8.30
CA GLY A 59 -19.76 12.05 9.71
C GLY A 59 -18.83 11.00 10.38
N GLN A 60 -18.50 9.89 9.71
CA GLN A 60 -17.69 8.80 10.28
C GLN A 60 -16.24 8.75 9.76
N LEU A 61 -15.72 9.79 9.10
CA LEU A 61 -14.37 9.81 8.52
C LEU A 61 -13.27 9.40 9.52
N HIS A 62 -13.34 9.87 10.77
CA HIS A 62 -12.37 9.52 11.81
C HIS A 62 -12.46 8.06 12.24
N GLY A 63 -13.68 7.51 12.36
CA GLY A 63 -13.91 6.09 12.63
C GLY A 63 -13.47 5.18 11.49
N ASN A 64 -13.53 5.69 10.26
CA ASN A 64 -13.10 4.97 9.07
C ASN A 64 -11.57 4.96 8.93
N LEU A 65 -10.89 6.07 9.22
CA LEU A 65 -9.43 6.12 9.26
C LEU A 65 -8.87 5.18 10.33
N SER A 66 -9.43 5.17 11.54
CA SER A 66 -9.00 4.24 12.59
C SER A 66 -9.08 2.79 12.15
N LYS A 67 -10.17 2.37 11.47
CA LYS A 67 -10.32 1.01 10.94
C LYS A 67 -9.27 0.67 9.88
N VAL A 68 -8.97 1.62 8.99
CA VAL A 68 -7.90 1.46 7.97
C VAL A 68 -6.56 1.23 8.66
N LEU A 69 -6.22 2.08 9.63
CA LEU A 69 -4.95 2.01 10.36
C LEU A 69 -4.82 0.72 11.17
N THR A 70 -5.88 0.31 11.89
CA THR A 70 -5.90 -0.99 12.60
C THR A 70 -5.67 -2.14 11.63
N ARG A 71 -6.27 -2.09 10.44
CA ARG A 71 -6.07 -3.15 9.45
C ARG A 71 -4.64 -3.19 8.90
N CYS A 72 -4.00 -2.04 8.71
CA CYS A 72 -2.58 -1.99 8.36
C CYS A 72 -1.71 -2.68 9.42
N ILE A 73 -2.03 -2.49 10.71
CA ILE A 73 -1.36 -3.16 11.82
C ILE A 73 -1.58 -4.67 11.74
N ASP A 74 -2.84 -5.13 11.60
CA ASP A 74 -3.19 -6.56 11.54
C ASP A 74 -2.45 -7.31 10.42
N THR A 75 -2.14 -6.62 9.33
CA THR A 75 -1.52 -7.22 8.15
C THR A 75 -0.03 -6.90 8.01
N ASN A 76 0.57 -6.30 9.05
CA ASN A 76 1.97 -5.88 9.08
C ASN A 76 2.34 -4.94 7.92
N LEU A 77 1.38 -4.17 7.41
CA LEU A 77 1.62 -3.13 6.43
C LEU A 77 2.09 -1.86 7.17
N VAL A 78 3.35 -1.50 6.95
CA VAL A 78 3.93 -0.30 7.58
C VAL A 78 3.76 0.88 6.63
N LEU A 79 3.01 1.89 7.08
CA LEU A 79 2.82 3.14 6.35
C LEU A 79 4.04 4.04 6.49
N ASN A 80 4.42 4.74 5.42
CA ASN A 80 5.48 5.73 5.48
C ASN A 80 4.90 7.06 5.98
N PHE A 81 5.22 7.43 7.22
CA PHE A 81 4.69 8.64 7.87
C PHE A 81 5.07 9.94 7.14
N GLU A 82 6.23 10.01 6.47
CA GLU A 82 6.66 11.20 5.72
C GLU A 82 5.83 11.39 4.44
N LYS A 83 5.26 10.31 3.92
CA LYS A 83 4.46 10.33 2.68
C LYS A 83 2.95 10.32 2.95
N CYS A 84 2.53 9.88 4.12
CA CYS A 84 1.12 9.77 4.49
C CYS A 84 0.58 11.10 5.04
N HIS A 85 -0.40 11.66 4.35
CA HIS A 85 -1.10 12.88 4.75
C HIS A 85 -2.57 12.53 5.02
N PHE A 86 -3.01 12.71 6.27
CA PHE A 86 -4.38 12.37 6.70
C PHE A 86 -5.16 13.62 7.10
N ILE A 87 -6.46 13.63 6.82
CA ILE A 87 -7.38 14.71 7.23
C ILE A 87 -6.86 16.10 6.77
N VAL A 88 -6.40 16.16 5.51
CA VAL A 88 -5.96 17.41 4.87
C VAL A 88 -7.08 17.98 4.01
N ILE A 89 -7.13 19.30 3.89
CA ILE A 89 -8.15 20.04 3.12
C ILE A 89 -7.81 19.99 1.61
N GLU A 90 -6.52 19.86 1.30
CA GLU A 90 -5.97 19.69 -0.04
C GLU A 90 -4.72 18.79 0.00
N GLY A 91 -4.37 18.14 -1.11
CA GLY A 91 -3.20 17.27 -1.18
C GLY A 91 -2.86 16.81 -2.59
N ILE A 92 -1.62 16.37 -2.80
CA ILE A 92 -1.16 15.89 -4.10
C ILE A 92 -1.49 14.41 -4.25
N VAL A 93 -2.24 14.06 -5.30
CA VAL A 93 -2.57 12.69 -5.67
C VAL A 93 -2.18 12.46 -7.12
N LEU A 94 -1.28 11.50 -7.37
CA LEU A 94 -0.75 11.19 -8.71
C LEU A 94 -0.17 12.41 -9.46
N GLY A 95 0.37 13.40 -8.71
CA GLY A 95 0.93 14.63 -9.28
C GLY A 95 -0.06 15.78 -9.45
N HIS A 96 -1.35 15.57 -9.16
CA HIS A 96 -2.37 16.62 -9.23
C HIS A 96 -2.77 17.11 -7.84
N LEU A 97 -2.99 18.42 -7.70
CA LEU A 97 -3.53 18.99 -6.46
C LEU A 97 -5.03 18.71 -6.39
N VAL A 98 -5.45 17.96 -5.39
CA VAL A 98 -6.85 17.68 -5.11
C VAL A 98 -7.29 18.54 -3.93
N SER A 99 -8.34 19.33 -4.11
CA SER A 99 -8.94 20.17 -3.08
C SER A 99 -10.47 20.06 -3.09
N ASN A 100 -11.14 20.72 -2.15
CA ASN A 100 -12.61 20.82 -2.17
C ASN A 100 -13.16 21.55 -3.41
N LYS A 101 -12.32 22.27 -4.17
CA LYS A 101 -12.69 22.98 -5.40
C LYS A 101 -12.58 22.09 -6.64
N GLY A 102 -12.00 20.89 -6.52
CA GLY A 102 -11.75 19.96 -7.62
C GLY A 102 -10.28 19.57 -7.74
N ILE A 103 -9.94 19.03 -8.91
CA ILE A 103 -8.58 18.60 -9.28
C ILE A 103 -7.95 19.72 -10.11
N ASP A 104 -6.87 20.32 -9.61
CA ASP A 104 -6.09 21.30 -10.36
C ASP A 104 -5.10 20.60 -11.30
N LYS A 105 -4.90 21.18 -12.48
CA LYS A 105 -4.24 20.52 -13.61
C LYS A 105 -2.73 20.75 -13.63
#